data_AF-F8PTD2-F1
#
_entry.id   AF-F8PTD2-F1
#
_cell.length_a   1.000
_cell.length_b   1.000
_cell.length_c   1.000
_cell.angle_alpha   90.00
_cell.angle_beta   90.00
_cell.angle_gamma   90.00
#
_symmetry.space_group_name_H-M   'P 1'
#
loop_
_entity.id
_entity.type
_entity.pdbx_description
1 polymer ?
#
loop_
_entity_poly.entity_id
_entity_poly.type
_entity_poly.pdbx_seq_one_letter_code
_entity_poly.pdbx_strand_id
1 'polypeptide(L)' 'MSPSTLHIDNQSAISVSKNPEHHDCSYFVPTAEMPADLLTKALAKPKVEVFRKMMGLIRAGGS' A
#
# COMPACT_ATOMS: atom_id res chain seq x y z
N MET A 1 -12.87 5.19 19.43
CA MET A 1 -12.27 5.11 18.07
C MET A 1 -11.54 3.79 17.97
N SER A 2 -11.80 3.00 16.94
CA SER A 2 -11.03 1.79 16.62
C SER A 2 -9.77 2.19 15.84
N PRO A 3 -8.63 1.51 16.06
CA PRO A 3 -7.40 1.78 15.30
C PRO A 3 -7.62 1.47 13.81
N SER A 4 -7.00 2.28 12.95
CA SER A 4 -7.02 2.09 11.50
C SER A 4 -5.77 1.35 11.03
N THR A 5 -5.93 0.45 10.08
CA THR A 5 -4.83 -0.30 9.47
C THR A 5 -4.03 0.57 8.51
N LEU A 6 -2.72 0.72 8.77
CA LEU A 6 -1.79 1.45 7.90
C LEU A 6 -0.86 0.48 7.16
N HIS A 7 -0.77 0.58 5.83
CA HIS A 7 0.09 -0.27 5.00
C HIS A 7 1.37 0.47 4.61
N ILE A 8 2.54 -0.10 4.90
CA ILE A 8 3.87 0.52 4.69
C ILE A 8 4.79 -0.47 3.95
N ASP A 9 5.59 0.02 2.99
CA ASP A 9 6.66 -0.74 2.29
C ASP A 9 8.07 -0.23 2.60
N ASN A 10 8.18 1.00 3.15
CA ASN A 10 9.45 1.57 3.49
C ASN A 10 10.05 0.82 4.69
N GLN A 11 11.11 0.06 4.43
CA GLN A 11 11.73 -0.79 5.44
C GLN A 11 12.27 -0.03 6.64
N SER A 12 12.70 1.23 6.47
CA SER A 12 13.11 2.05 7.61
C SER A 12 11.93 2.42 8.49
N ALA A 13 10.78 2.79 7.90
CA ALA A 13 9.56 3.08 8.66
C ALA A 13 8.99 1.84 9.37
N ILE A 14 9.06 0.66 8.73
CA ILE A 14 8.66 -0.61 9.36
C ILE A 14 9.59 -0.98 10.53
N SER A 15 10.89 -0.70 10.40
CA SER A 15 11.83 -0.93 11.51
C SER A 15 11.53 -0.02 12.69
N VAL A 16 11.15 1.23 12.41
CA VAL A 16 10.74 2.21 13.44
C VAL A 16 9.44 1.79 14.10
N SER A 17 8.45 1.31 13.33
CA SER A 17 7.14 0.92 13.88
C SER A 17 7.15 -0.32 14.75
N LYS A 18 8.20 -1.14 14.65
CA LYS A 18 8.43 -2.30 15.54
C LYS A 18 9.08 -1.93 16.87
N ASN A 19 9.55 -0.69 17.02
CA ASN A 19 10.09 -0.23 18.30
C ASN A 19 8.94 -0.16 19.32
N PRO A 20 8.99 -0.86 20.47
CA PRO A 20 7.90 -0.85 21.45
C PRO A 20 7.60 0.52 22.05
N GLU A 21 8.53 1.48 21.97
CA GLU A 21 8.27 2.88 22.35
C GLU A 21 7.44 3.64 21.31
N HIS A 22 7.29 3.09 20.09
CA HIS A 22 6.53 3.65 18.98
C HIS A 22 5.33 2.73 18.72
N HIS A 23 4.20 3.05 19.36
CA HIS A 23 2.91 2.34 19.25
C HIS A 23 2.31 2.46 17.82
N ASP A 24 2.82 1.72 16.83
CA ASP A 24 2.33 1.81 15.46
C ASP A 24 1.51 0.59 15.00
N CYS A 25 0.38 0.85 14.32
CA CYS A 25 -0.53 -0.16 13.75
C CYS A 25 -0.22 -0.47 12.28
N SER A 26 1.07 -0.60 11.94
CA SER A 26 1.52 -0.76 10.56
C SER A 26 1.85 -2.21 10.20
N TYR A 27 1.47 -2.62 8.99
CA TYR A 27 1.75 -3.94 8.43
C TYR A 27 2.64 -3.81 7.19
N PHE A 28 3.57 -4.75 7.04
CA PHE A 28 4.45 -4.81 5.88
C PHE A 28 3.66 -5.22 4.63
N VAL A 29 3.82 -4.43 3.56
CA VAL A 29 3.39 -4.79 2.21
C VAL A 29 4.63 -4.79 1.31
N PRO A 30 4.92 -5.89 0.57
CA PRO A 30 6.01 -5.89 -0.39
C PRO A 30 5.85 -4.78 -1.44
N THR A 31 6.95 -4.14 -1.86
CA THR A 31 6.93 -3.05 -2.88
C THR A 31 6.33 -3.49 -4.22
N ALA A 32 6.38 -4.79 -4.55
CA ALA A 32 5.71 -5.32 -5.73
C ALA A 32 4.17 -5.19 -5.65
N GLU A 33 3.63 -5.16 -4.43
CA GLU A 33 2.21 -5.23 -4.08
C GLU A 33 1.71 -3.95 -3.41
N MET A 34 2.51 -2.87 -3.39
CA MET A 34 2.10 -1.57 -2.84
C MET A 34 1.31 -0.76 -3.88
N PRO A 35 -0.03 -0.67 -3.81
CA PRO A 35 -0.80 0.11 -4.78
C PRO A 35 -0.55 1.62 -4.67
N ALA A 36 -0.05 2.12 -3.54
CA ALA A 36 0.30 3.53 -3.35
C ALA A 36 1.44 4.00 -4.27
N ASP A 37 2.27 3.07 -4.77
CA ASP A 37 3.30 3.36 -5.79
C ASP A 37 2.70 3.97 -7.06
N LEU A 38 1.45 3.64 -7.38
CA LEU A 38 0.72 4.20 -8.51
C LEU A 38 0.63 5.74 -8.45
N LEU A 39 0.61 6.31 -7.23
CA LEU A 39 0.44 7.74 -7.00
C LEU A 39 1.78 8.49 -6.88
N THR A 40 2.87 7.77 -6.61
CA THR A 40 4.15 8.38 -6.20
C THR A 40 5.30 8.07 -7.15
N LYS A 41 5.16 7.09 -8.05
CA LYS A 41 6.23 6.63 -8.95
C LYS A 41 5.78 6.58 -10.41
N ALA A 42 6.73 6.72 -11.33
CA ALA A 42 6.52 6.40 -12.75
C ALA A 42 6.60 4.88 -12.94
N LEU A 43 5.47 4.24 -13.25
CA LEU A 43 5.36 2.79 -13.40
C LEU A 43 5.11 2.40 -14.86
N ALA A 44 5.62 1.22 -15.26
CA ALA A 44 5.27 0.62 -16.53
C ALA A 44 3.78 0.26 -16.59
N LYS A 45 3.16 0.37 -17.77
CA LYS A 45 1.72 0.12 -18.00
C LYS A 45 1.19 -1.18 -17.36
N PRO A 46 1.89 -2.33 -17.41
CA PRO A 46 1.39 -3.55 -16.78
C PRO A 46 1.19 -3.42 -15.27
N LYS A 47 2.09 -2.70 -14.58
CA LYS A 47 2.02 -2.50 -13.12
C LYS A 47 0.95 -1.47 -12.74
N VAL A 48 0.77 -0.43 -13.58
CA VAL A 48 -0.35 0.53 -13.48
C VAL A 48 -1.68 -0.19 -13.51
N GLU A 49 -1.87 -1.12 -14.45
CA GLU A 49 -3.11 -1.88 -14.58
C GLU A 49 -3.43 -2.74 -13.36
N VAL A 50 -2.44 -3.43 -12.81
CA VAL A 50 -2.60 -4.25 -11.59
C VAL A 50 -3.02 -3.38 -10.40
N PHE A 51 -2.31 -2.27 -10.15
CA PHE A 51 -2.62 -1.40 -9.01
C PHE A 51 -3.93 -0.67 -9.17
N ARG A 52 -4.32 -0.32 -10.41
CA ARG A 52 -5.65 0.23 -10.70
C ARG A 52 -6.77 -0.74 -10.30
N LYS A 53 -6.56 -2.05 -10.46
CA LYS A 53 -7.51 -3.08 -9.99
C LYS A 53 -7.57 -3.12 -8.46
N MET A 54 -6.41 -3.17 -7.81
CA MET A 54 -6.31 -3.25 -6.35
C MET A 54 -6.92 -2.03 -5.65
N MET A 55 -6.85 -0.85 -6.28
CA MET A 55 -7.45 0.39 -5.80
C MET A 55 -8.96 0.52 -6.08
N GLY A 56 -9.57 -0.44 -6.78
CA GLY A 56 -10.99 -0.37 -7.16
C GLY A 56 -11.30 0.70 -8.21
N LEU A 57 -10.29 1.19 -8.95
CA LEU A 57 -10.42 2.27 -9.92
C LEU A 57 -10.89 1.83 -11.31
N ILE A 58 -11.12 0.52 -11.49
CA ILE A 58 -11.81 -0.03 -12.65
C ILE A 58 -13.19 -0.51 -12.21
N ARG A 59 -14.23 -0.09 -12.95
CA ARG A 59 -15.57 -0.67 -12.80
C ARG A 59 -15.45 -2.17 -13.06
N ALA A 60 -15.86 -2.99 -12.08
CA ALA A 60 -16.35 -4.32 -12.40
C ALA A 60 -17.47 -4.10 -13.43
N GLY A 61 -17.32 -4.67 -14.63
CA GLY A 61 -18.26 -4.45 -15.73
C GLY A 61 -19.69 -4.66 -15.27
N GLY A 62 -20.47 -3.57 -15.25
CA GLY A 62 -21.91 -3.61 -15.11
C GLY A 62 -22.51 -3.53 -16.50
N SER A 63 -23.24 -4.58 -16.88
CA SER A 63 -24.17 -4.62 -18.01
C SER A 63 -25.20 -3.49 -17.97
#